data_AF-A0A972ABB6-F1
#
_entry.id   AF-A0A972ABB6-F1
#
_cell.length_a   1.000
_cell.length_b   1.000
_cell.length_c   1.000
_cell.angle_alpha   90.00
_cell.angle_beta   90.00
_cell.angle_gamma   90.00
#
_symmetry.space_group_name_H-M   'P 1'
#
loop_
_entity.id
_entity.type
_entity.pdbx_description
1 polymer ?
#
loop_
_entity_poly.entity_id
_entity_poly.type
_entity_poly.pdbx_seq_one_letter_code
_entity_poly.pdbx_strand_id
1 'polypeptide(L)'
;MKNEITFTAKQVGERVKERRTELNLTMPELGKRIGVNKSTIQRYEAGGVDPTRTMIINGLAEALLTTPEWLTGLSEEKEYSTRTICEKTMEEHTKKFLDVLTSTVQGEPRQEMLTNILGQYMDMYAVLCGHFARAMAEADRIAEDEGLKQSLMKYAIGAGEITEKAYHNELSEPVEDMKQMVDCFLHIYDLNTKNVFGKMSQIKMSAEERLADRNNNVAP
;
A
#
# COMPACT_ATOMS: atom_id res chain seq x y z
N MET A 1 -16.58 20.30 -21.62
CA MET A 1 -17.76 20.19 -20.75
C MET A 1 -18.08 18.70 -20.63
N LYS A 2 -17.72 18.06 -19.50
CA LYS A 2 -18.14 16.67 -19.26
C LYS A 2 -19.62 16.74 -18.89
N ASN A 3 -20.49 16.14 -19.70
CA ASN A 3 -21.90 16.03 -19.37
C ASN A 3 -22.01 15.21 -18.07
N GLU A 4 -22.58 15.80 -17.03
CA GLU A 4 -22.91 15.13 -15.76
C GLU A 4 -24.02 14.10 -16.03
N ILE A 5 -23.65 12.91 -16.49
CA ILE A 5 -24.58 11.79 -16.56
C ILE A 5 -24.71 11.25 -15.13
N THR A 6 -25.65 11.81 -14.37
CA THR A 6 -26.02 11.25 -13.06
C THR A 6 -26.96 10.08 -13.29
N PHE A 7 -26.59 8.88 -12.85
CA PHE A 7 -27.45 7.70 -12.93
C PHE A 7 -28.76 7.92 -12.18
N THR A 8 -29.84 7.29 -12.66
CA THR A 8 -31.10 7.24 -11.91
C THR A 8 -30.93 6.39 -10.66
N ALA A 9 -31.78 6.61 -9.64
CA ALA A 9 -31.71 5.84 -8.40
C ALA A 9 -31.75 4.32 -8.63
N LYS A 10 -32.52 3.88 -9.63
CA LYS A 10 -32.62 2.47 -10.01
C LYS A 10 -31.29 1.93 -10.55
N GLN A 11 -30.62 2.67 -11.42
CA GLN A 11 -29.32 2.27 -11.99
C GLN A 11 -28.22 2.18 -10.92
N VAL A 12 -28.24 3.07 -9.91
CA VAL A 12 -27.35 2.96 -8.75
C VAL A 12 -27.61 1.66 -7.98
N GLY A 13 -28.89 1.34 -7.74
CA GLY A 13 -29.28 0.07 -7.09
C GLY A 13 -28.83 -1.17 -7.87
N GLU A 14 -28.87 -1.10 -9.20
CA GLU A 14 -28.37 -2.16 -10.09
C GLU A 14 -26.84 -2.32 -9.96
N ARG A 15 -26.06 -1.22 -9.97
CA ARG A 15 -24.59 -1.27 -9.74
C ARG A 15 -24.23 -1.81 -8.36
N VAL A 16 -25.00 -1.47 -7.33
CA VAL A 16 -24.85 -2.02 -5.96
C VAL A 16 -25.03 -3.54 -5.96
N LYS A 17 -26.10 -4.03 -6.60
CA LYS A 17 -26.38 -5.47 -6.70
C LYS A 17 -25.31 -6.21 -7.50
N GLU A 18 -24.90 -5.62 -8.63
CA GLU A 18 -23.86 -6.15 -9.51
C GLU A 18 -22.56 -6.33 -8.72
N ARG A 19 -22.03 -5.25 -8.11
CA ARG A 19 -20.77 -5.31 -7.38
C ARG A 19 -20.84 -6.21 -6.16
N ARG A 20 -21.96 -6.24 -5.44
CA ARG A 20 -22.15 -7.18 -4.31
C ARG A 20 -22.00 -8.63 -4.78
N THR A 21 -22.60 -8.96 -5.92
CA THR A 21 -22.59 -10.33 -6.46
C THR A 21 -21.21 -10.72 -6.97
N GLU A 22 -20.48 -9.81 -7.61
CA GLU A 22 -19.08 -10.03 -8.01
C GLU A 22 -18.16 -10.32 -6.83
N LEU A 23 -18.37 -9.63 -5.72
CA LEU A 23 -17.61 -9.85 -4.49
C LEU A 23 -18.09 -11.09 -3.71
N ASN A 24 -19.03 -11.88 -4.26
CA ASN A 24 -19.65 -13.03 -3.62
C ASN A 24 -20.25 -12.73 -2.23
N LEU A 25 -20.72 -11.48 -2.02
CA LEU A 25 -21.32 -11.06 -0.77
C LEU A 25 -22.82 -11.33 -0.77
N THR A 26 -23.33 -11.83 0.35
CA THR A 26 -24.77 -11.92 0.59
C THR A 26 -25.34 -10.56 1.06
N MET A 27 -26.65 -10.34 0.88
CA MET A 27 -27.29 -9.10 1.35
C MET A 27 -27.11 -8.84 2.87
N PRO A 28 -27.18 -9.86 3.76
CA PRO A 28 -26.87 -9.66 5.18
C PRO A 28 -25.42 -9.22 5.45
N GLU A 29 -24.45 -9.77 4.72
CA GLU A 29 -23.04 -9.42 4.88
C GLU A 29 -22.76 -7.97 4.46
N LEU A 30 -23.30 -7.54 3.32
CA LEU A 30 -23.22 -6.14 2.91
C LEU A 30 -23.90 -5.23 3.93
N GLY A 31 -25.08 -5.63 4.42
CA GLY A 31 -25.80 -4.90 5.46
C GLY A 31 -24.96 -4.71 6.73
N LYS A 32 -24.29 -5.77 7.19
CA LYS A 32 -23.39 -5.71 8.35
C LYS A 32 -22.23 -4.74 8.15
N ARG A 33 -21.64 -4.67 6.95
CA ARG A 33 -20.53 -3.75 6.64
C ARG A 33 -20.94 -2.28 6.71
N ILE A 34 -22.15 -1.94 6.25
CA ILE A 34 -22.64 -0.55 6.27
C ILE A 34 -23.51 -0.21 7.48
N GLY A 35 -23.70 -1.16 8.42
CA GLY A 35 -24.52 -0.96 9.62
C GLY A 35 -26.03 -0.92 9.37
N VAL A 36 -26.56 -1.64 8.37
CA VAL A 36 -28.00 -1.73 8.09
C VAL A 36 -28.50 -3.18 7.99
N ASN A 37 -29.82 -3.34 8.07
CA ASN A 37 -30.46 -4.66 7.96
C ASN A 37 -30.53 -5.17 6.51
N LYS A 38 -30.64 -6.51 6.35
CA LYS A 38 -30.86 -7.18 5.06
C LYS A 38 -31.98 -6.55 4.22
N SER A 39 -33.10 -6.19 4.87
CA SER A 39 -34.26 -5.57 4.21
C SER A 39 -33.94 -4.22 3.57
N THR A 40 -33.00 -3.48 4.16
CA THR A 40 -32.54 -2.18 3.65
C THR A 40 -31.68 -2.38 2.40
N ILE A 41 -30.77 -3.35 2.41
CA ILE A 41 -29.97 -3.72 1.21
C ILE A 41 -30.88 -4.19 0.07
N GLN A 42 -31.87 -5.04 0.37
CA GLN A 42 -32.84 -5.48 -0.64
C GLN A 42 -33.61 -4.30 -1.24
N ARG A 43 -33.99 -3.31 -0.42
CA ARG A 43 -34.65 -2.09 -0.90
C ARG A 43 -33.74 -1.26 -1.79
N TYR A 44 -32.46 -1.13 -1.44
CA TYR A 44 -31.48 -0.42 -2.26
C TYR A 44 -31.30 -1.08 -3.63
N GLU A 45 -31.20 -2.41 -3.67
CA GLU A 45 -30.99 -3.14 -4.92
C GLU A 45 -32.24 -3.22 -5.81
N ALA A 46 -33.44 -3.29 -5.21
CA ALA A 46 -34.68 -3.43 -5.97
C ALA A 46 -35.35 -2.07 -6.28
N GLY A 47 -35.35 -1.16 -5.31
CA GLY A 47 -36.00 0.15 -5.37
C GLY A 47 -35.07 1.30 -5.76
N GLY A 48 -33.75 1.05 -5.78
CA GLY A 48 -32.74 2.04 -6.10
C GLY A 48 -32.22 2.82 -4.90
N VAL A 49 -31.14 3.56 -5.13
CA VAL A 49 -30.50 4.46 -4.16
C VAL A 49 -30.37 5.82 -4.80
N ASP A 50 -30.94 6.84 -4.16
CA ASP A 50 -30.82 8.23 -4.62
C ASP A 50 -29.34 8.65 -4.69
N PRO A 51 -28.80 8.99 -5.88
CA PRO A 51 -27.41 9.41 -6.06
C PRO A 51 -27.02 10.64 -5.24
N THR A 52 -27.99 11.49 -4.88
CA THR A 52 -27.73 12.71 -4.11
C THR A 52 -27.51 12.44 -2.62
N ARG A 53 -27.79 11.22 -2.15
CA ARG A 53 -27.56 10.81 -0.75
C ARG A 53 -26.11 10.41 -0.54
N THR A 54 -25.22 11.39 -0.58
CA THR A 54 -23.76 11.20 -0.53
C THR A 54 -23.29 10.32 0.62
N MET A 55 -23.88 10.44 1.83
CA MET A 55 -23.52 9.57 2.97
C MET A 55 -23.80 8.08 2.70
N ILE A 56 -24.95 7.76 2.08
CA ILE A 56 -25.33 6.38 1.77
C ILE A 56 -24.47 5.84 0.63
N ILE A 57 -24.27 6.65 -0.42
CA ILE A 57 -23.44 6.29 -1.58
C ILE A 57 -22.00 6.01 -1.13
N ASN A 58 -21.41 6.87 -0.30
CA ASN A 58 -20.04 6.68 0.19
C ASN A 58 -19.92 5.41 1.06
N GLY A 59 -20.87 5.17 1.97
CA GLY A 59 -20.87 3.96 2.79
C GLY A 59 -21.02 2.68 1.94
N LEU A 60 -21.84 2.70 0.90
CA LEU A 60 -21.98 1.60 -0.04
C LEU A 60 -20.70 1.39 -0.86
N ALA A 61 -20.10 2.47 -1.37
CA ALA A 61 -18.87 2.41 -2.14
C ALA A 61 -17.72 1.78 -1.34
N GLU A 62 -17.56 2.20 -0.08
CA GLU A 62 -16.57 1.65 0.83
C GLU A 62 -16.79 0.15 1.10
N ALA A 63 -18.03 -0.24 1.45
CA ALA A 63 -18.32 -1.64 1.75
C ALA A 63 -18.22 -2.58 0.54
N LEU A 64 -18.40 -2.03 -0.67
CA LEU A 64 -18.32 -2.73 -1.95
C LEU A 64 -16.96 -2.55 -2.65
N LEU A 65 -15.96 -1.97 -1.98
CA LEU A 65 -14.61 -1.76 -2.51
C LEU A 65 -14.65 -1.14 -3.92
N THR A 66 -15.47 -0.11 -4.08
CA THR A 66 -15.70 0.62 -5.33
C THR A 66 -15.74 2.12 -5.06
N THR A 67 -16.01 2.94 -6.09
CA THR A 67 -16.03 4.40 -5.99
C THR A 67 -17.48 4.93 -5.98
N PRO A 68 -17.76 6.01 -5.22
CA PRO A 68 -19.04 6.74 -5.32
C PRO A 68 -19.35 7.18 -6.75
N GLU A 69 -18.33 7.57 -7.50
CA GLU A 69 -18.42 8.03 -8.88
C GLU A 69 -18.84 6.89 -9.81
N TRP A 70 -18.31 5.68 -9.61
CA TRP A 70 -18.79 4.51 -10.33
C TRP A 70 -20.22 4.17 -9.92
N LEU A 71 -20.57 4.15 -8.64
CA LEU A 71 -21.95 3.86 -8.24
C LEU A 71 -22.97 4.84 -8.85
N THR A 72 -22.60 6.11 -9.01
CA THR A 72 -23.48 7.18 -9.51
C THR A 72 -23.35 7.48 -11.01
N GLY A 73 -22.48 6.75 -11.73
CA GLY A 73 -22.29 6.90 -13.17
C GLY A 73 -21.43 8.09 -13.60
N LEU A 74 -20.77 8.75 -12.65
CA LEU A 74 -19.82 9.84 -12.90
C LEU A 74 -18.45 9.31 -13.35
N SER A 75 -18.19 8.01 -13.19
CA SER A 75 -17.00 7.32 -13.67
C SER A 75 -17.30 5.89 -14.15
N GLU A 76 -16.50 5.39 -15.07
CA GLU A 76 -16.48 3.97 -15.45
C GLU A 76 -15.42 3.17 -14.67
N GLU A 77 -14.59 3.84 -13.87
CA GLU A 77 -13.56 3.20 -13.04
C GLU A 77 -14.19 2.57 -11.79
N LYS A 78 -14.42 1.25 -11.88
CA LYS A 78 -15.11 0.42 -10.90
C LYS A 78 -14.32 0.12 -9.64
N GLU A 79 -13.01 0.00 -9.77
CA GLU A 79 -12.13 -0.44 -8.68
C GLU A 79 -11.22 0.70 -8.26
N TYR A 80 -10.85 0.71 -6.98
CA TYR A 80 -9.70 1.49 -6.57
C TYR A 80 -8.48 0.99 -7.35
N SER A 81 -7.74 1.90 -7.97
CA SER A 81 -6.39 1.56 -8.37
C SER A 81 -5.60 1.10 -7.13
N THR A 82 -4.65 0.17 -7.28
CA THR A 82 -3.75 -0.23 -6.18
C THR A 82 -3.16 0.99 -5.48
N ARG A 83 -2.85 2.03 -6.28
CA ARG A 83 -2.40 3.34 -5.80
C ARG A 83 -3.38 3.95 -4.78
N THR A 84 -4.69 3.93 -5.06
CA THR A 84 -5.71 4.50 -4.18
C THR A 84 -5.92 3.69 -2.88
N ILE A 85 -5.75 2.36 -2.91
CA ILE A 85 -5.80 1.55 -1.68
C ILE A 85 -4.61 1.88 -0.78
N CYS A 86 -3.40 1.96 -1.37
CA CYS A 86 -2.19 2.36 -0.65
C CYS A 86 -2.33 3.78 -0.08
N GLU A 87 -2.84 4.74 -0.86
CA GLU A 87 -3.06 6.13 -0.44
C GLU A 87 -3.95 6.19 0.81
N LYS A 88 -5.12 5.55 0.80
CA LYS A 88 -6.02 5.50 1.96
C LYS A 88 -5.38 4.86 3.19
N THR A 89 -4.67 3.75 2.98
CA THR A 89 -3.97 3.05 4.06
C THR A 89 -2.90 3.96 4.67
N MET A 90 -2.17 4.68 3.83
CA MET A 90 -1.16 5.64 4.26
C MET A 90 -1.76 6.84 5.01
N GLU A 91 -2.91 7.35 4.59
CA GLU A 91 -3.64 8.42 5.30
C GLU A 91 -3.99 7.98 6.73
N GLU A 92 -4.47 6.75 6.91
CA GLU A 92 -4.79 6.21 8.23
C GLU A 92 -3.55 6.09 9.13
N HIS A 93 -2.44 5.61 8.60
CA HIS A 93 -1.17 5.53 9.33
C HIS A 93 -0.64 6.92 9.69
N THR A 94 -0.70 7.87 8.75
CA THR A 94 -0.28 9.25 8.95
C THR A 94 -1.09 9.91 10.05
N LYS A 95 -2.41 9.71 10.06
CA LYS A 95 -3.29 10.22 11.12
C LYS A 95 -2.90 9.67 12.49
N LYS A 96 -2.73 8.35 12.61
CA LYS A 96 -2.32 7.70 13.88
C LYS A 96 -0.98 8.24 14.38
N PHE A 97 -0.02 8.45 13.48
CA PHE A 97 1.27 9.05 13.81
C PHE A 97 1.11 10.47 14.35
N LEU A 98 0.38 11.33 13.65
CA LEU A 98 0.15 12.72 14.07
C LEU A 98 -0.58 12.82 15.40
N ASP A 99 -1.57 11.95 15.65
CA ASP A 99 -2.30 11.89 16.91
C ASP A 99 -1.36 11.58 18.09
N VAL A 100 -0.46 10.60 17.94
CA VAL A 100 0.54 10.27 18.96
C VAL A 100 1.56 11.39 19.11
N LEU A 101 2.09 11.92 18.01
CA LEU A 101 3.13 12.95 18.02
C LEU A 101 2.65 14.21 18.75
N THR A 102 1.48 14.71 18.40
CA THR A 102 0.93 15.96 18.94
C THR A 102 0.45 15.82 20.39
N SER A 103 -0.01 14.63 20.79
CA SER A 103 -0.45 14.37 22.17
C SER A 103 0.71 14.09 23.13
N THR A 104 1.84 13.55 22.66
CA THR A 104 2.95 13.11 23.53
C THR A 104 4.15 14.06 23.51
N VAL A 105 4.46 14.70 22.38
CA VAL A 105 5.68 15.51 22.21
C VAL A 105 5.35 16.98 22.33
N GLN A 106 5.94 17.64 23.33
CA GLN A 106 5.73 19.06 23.56
C GLN A 106 6.63 19.93 22.66
N GLY A 107 6.03 20.90 21.99
CA GLY A 107 6.71 21.94 21.21
C GLY A 107 6.92 21.58 19.74
N GLU A 108 6.51 22.50 18.87
CA GLU A 108 6.60 22.40 17.40
C GLU A 108 7.97 21.94 16.88
N PRO A 109 9.14 22.46 17.37
CA PRO A 109 10.43 22.08 16.79
C PRO A 109 10.75 20.59 16.95
N ARG A 110 10.30 19.95 18.05
CA ARG A 110 10.52 18.51 18.27
C ARG A 110 9.56 17.66 17.44
N GLN A 111 8.35 18.15 17.22
CA GLN A 111 7.36 17.48 16.36
C GLN A 111 7.81 17.51 14.90
N GLU A 112 8.29 18.65 14.42
CA GLU A 112 8.87 18.81 13.09
C GLU A 112 10.09 17.90 12.92
N MET A 113 10.99 17.88 13.91
CA MET A 113 12.16 17.00 13.92
C MET A 113 11.77 15.53 13.73
N LEU A 114 10.82 15.01 14.52
CA LEU A 114 10.39 13.61 14.45
C LEU A 114 9.63 13.29 13.15
N THR A 115 8.83 14.24 12.65
CA THR A 115 8.16 14.12 11.35
C THR A 115 9.18 13.98 10.21
N ASN A 116 10.23 14.80 10.23
CA ASN A 116 11.31 14.71 9.25
C ASN A 116 12.04 13.36 9.32
N ILE A 117 12.28 12.83 10.53
CA ILE A 117 12.90 11.52 10.67
C ILE A 117 12.00 10.40 10.12
N LEU A 118 10.68 10.47 10.36
CA LEU A 118 9.73 9.53 9.76
C LEU A 118 9.80 9.57 8.23
N GLY A 119 9.88 10.77 7.64
CA GLY A 119 10.07 10.93 6.19
C GLY A 119 11.32 10.20 5.68
N GLN A 120 12.45 10.32 6.39
CA GLN A 120 13.67 9.60 6.01
C GLN A 120 13.48 8.07 6.03
N TYR A 121 12.74 7.53 7.01
CA TYR A 121 12.42 6.10 7.03
C TYR A 121 11.52 5.66 5.88
N MET A 122 10.55 6.50 5.51
CA MET A 122 9.68 6.19 4.38
C MET A 122 10.48 6.11 3.08
N ASP A 123 11.43 7.03 2.88
CA ASP A 123 12.33 6.98 1.73
C ASP A 123 13.20 5.71 1.76
N MET A 124 13.80 5.37 2.91
CA MET A 124 14.61 4.15 3.06
C MET A 124 13.79 2.88 2.82
N TYR A 125 12.55 2.85 3.30
CA TYR A 125 11.63 1.75 3.07
C TYR A 125 11.27 1.63 1.58
N ALA A 126 11.16 2.74 0.84
CA ALA A 126 10.98 2.71 -0.61
C ALA A 126 12.17 2.06 -1.33
N VAL A 127 13.41 2.31 -0.87
CA VAL A 127 14.60 1.62 -1.38
C VAL A 127 14.52 0.11 -1.13
N LEU A 128 14.14 -0.29 0.09
CA LEU A 128 13.93 -1.71 0.45
C LEU A 128 12.86 -2.37 -0.45
N CYS A 129 11.75 -1.68 -0.74
CA CYS A 129 10.73 -2.15 -1.67
C CYS A 129 11.29 -2.40 -3.08
N GLY A 130 12.22 -1.58 -3.55
CA GLY A 130 12.92 -1.78 -4.81
C GLY A 130 13.73 -3.08 -4.83
N HIS A 131 14.50 -3.34 -3.77
CA HIS A 131 15.24 -4.60 -3.62
C HIS A 131 14.31 -5.81 -3.46
N PHE A 132 13.20 -5.66 -2.73
CA PHE A 132 12.19 -6.70 -2.61
C PHE A 132 11.59 -7.07 -3.97
N ALA A 133 11.21 -6.08 -4.78
CA ALA A 133 10.69 -6.32 -6.12
C ALA A 133 11.70 -7.08 -7.01
N ARG A 134 12.99 -6.76 -6.90
CA ARG A 134 14.06 -7.47 -7.61
C ARG A 134 14.22 -8.92 -7.13
N ALA A 135 14.22 -9.12 -5.82
CA ALA A 135 14.30 -10.46 -5.23
C ALA A 135 13.13 -11.33 -5.69
N MET A 136 11.92 -10.76 -5.77
CA MET A 136 10.74 -11.45 -6.30
C MET A 136 10.87 -11.78 -7.80
N ALA A 137 11.32 -10.82 -8.62
CA ALA A 137 11.53 -11.08 -10.05
C ALA A 137 12.59 -12.19 -10.29
N GLU A 138 13.63 -12.24 -9.47
CA GLU A 138 14.64 -13.29 -9.52
C GLU A 138 14.07 -14.65 -9.07
N ALA A 139 13.26 -14.66 -8.02
CA ALA A 139 12.56 -15.85 -7.56
C ALA A 139 11.66 -16.43 -8.64
N ASP A 140 10.88 -15.58 -9.31
CA ASP A 140 10.00 -15.95 -10.42
C ASP A 140 10.81 -16.50 -11.60
N ARG A 141 11.94 -15.86 -11.95
CA ARG A 141 12.86 -16.35 -12.99
C ARG A 141 13.40 -17.75 -12.70
N ILE A 142 13.86 -18.00 -11.47
CA ILE A 142 14.33 -19.33 -11.04
C ILE A 142 13.19 -20.35 -11.09
N ALA A 143 11.98 -19.94 -10.72
CA ALA A 143 10.80 -20.79 -10.77
C ALA A 143 10.37 -21.13 -12.20
N GLU A 144 10.74 -20.35 -13.22
CA GLU A 144 10.42 -20.60 -14.63
C GLU A 144 11.53 -21.33 -15.39
N ASP A 145 12.78 -21.35 -14.89
CA ASP A 145 13.91 -22.01 -15.55
C ASP A 145 13.91 -23.54 -15.34
N GLU A 146 13.27 -24.24 -16.27
CA GLU A 146 13.23 -25.71 -16.31
C GLU A 146 14.60 -26.37 -16.48
N GLY A 147 15.56 -25.72 -17.16
CA GLY A 147 16.91 -26.24 -17.35
C GLY A 147 17.71 -26.19 -16.05
N LEU A 148 17.59 -25.09 -15.31
CA LEU A 148 18.16 -24.93 -13.99
C LEU A 148 17.55 -25.95 -13.01
N LYS A 149 16.21 -26.08 -12.95
CA LYS A 149 15.54 -27.10 -12.12
C LYS A 149 16.09 -28.50 -12.37
N GLN A 150 16.23 -28.89 -13.65
CA GLN A 150 16.78 -30.20 -14.02
C GLN A 150 18.26 -30.35 -13.63
N SER A 151 19.06 -29.28 -13.72
CA SER A 151 20.46 -29.29 -13.28
C SER A 151 20.57 -29.43 -11.76
N LEU A 152 19.73 -28.73 -11.01
CA LEU A 152 19.72 -28.74 -9.54
C LEU A 152 19.28 -30.09 -8.96
N MET A 153 18.31 -30.76 -9.59
CA MET A 153 17.94 -32.13 -9.21
C MET A 153 19.12 -33.10 -9.24
N LYS A 154 20.11 -32.90 -10.15
CA LYS A 154 21.31 -33.75 -10.22
C LYS A 154 22.25 -33.57 -9.02
N TYR A 155 22.17 -32.44 -8.33
CA TYR A 155 22.98 -32.12 -7.16
C TYR A 155 22.20 -32.17 -5.84
N ALA A 156 20.94 -32.62 -5.88
CA ALA A 156 20.01 -32.63 -4.73
C ALA A 156 19.81 -31.25 -4.07
N ILE A 157 20.02 -30.16 -4.82
CA ILE A 157 19.74 -28.80 -4.34
C ILE A 157 18.29 -28.45 -4.71
N GLY A 158 17.51 -27.99 -3.74
CA GLY A 158 16.13 -27.56 -3.99
C GLY A 158 16.10 -26.19 -4.66
N ALA A 159 15.25 -25.99 -5.68
CA ALA A 159 15.06 -24.66 -6.29
C ALA A 159 14.65 -23.60 -5.24
N GLY A 160 13.87 -24.00 -4.23
CA GLY A 160 13.49 -23.14 -3.11
C GLY A 160 14.66 -22.68 -2.23
N GLU A 161 15.69 -23.51 -2.03
CA GLU A 161 16.89 -23.13 -1.27
C GLU A 161 17.70 -22.04 -1.99
N ILE A 162 17.71 -22.07 -3.33
CA ILE A 162 18.38 -21.05 -4.14
C ILE A 162 17.57 -19.77 -4.15
N THR A 163 16.24 -19.85 -4.28
CA THR A 163 15.34 -18.71 -4.17
C THR A 163 15.49 -18.01 -2.82
N GLU A 164 15.54 -18.77 -1.71
CA GLU A 164 15.75 -18.23 -0.37
C GLU A 164 17.11 -17.54 -0.24
N LYS A 165 18.18 -18.17 -0.77
CA LYS A 165 19.52 -17.59 -0.75
C LYS A 165 19.61 -16.32 -1.60
N ALA A 166 18.99 -16.30 -2.78
CA ALA A 166 18.95 -15.13 -3.65
C ALA A 166 18.18 -13.98 -2.98
N TYR A 167 17.04 -14.29 -2.38
CA TYR A 167 16.25 -13.34 -1.60
C TYR A 167 17.05 -12.75 -0.43
N HIS A 168 17.69 -13.61 0.37
CA HIS A 168 18.53 -13.16 1.48
C HIS A 168 19.71 -12.30 1.00
N ASN A 169 20.38 -12.69 -0.08
CA ASN A 169 21.50 -11.94 -0.64
C ASN A 169 21.09 -10.54 -1.15
N GLU A 170 19.91 -10.42 -1.76
CA GLU A 170 19.41 -9.13 -2.25
C GLU A 170 19.00 -8.20 -1.10
N LEU A 171 18.43 -8.74 -0.02
CA LEU A 171 17.87 -7.94 1.08
C LEU A 171 18.78 -7.74 2.28
N SER A 172 19.84 -8.53 2.44
CA SER A 172 20.70 -8.46 3.63
C SER A 172 21.29 -7.07 3.85
N GLU A 173 21.77 -6.41 2.79
CA GLU A 173 22.38 -5.09 2.88
C GLU A 173 21.32 -3.98 3.12
N PRO A 174 20.22 -3.89 2.35
CA PRO A 174 19.12 -2.95 2.64
C PRO A 174 18.52 -3.08 4.05
N VAL A 175 18.42 -4.30 4.57
CA VAL A 175 17.96 -4.53 5.95
C VAL A 175 18.96 -3.99 6.96
N GLU A 176 20.26 -4.10 6.69
CA GLU A 176 21.29 -3.56 7.56
C GLU A 176 21.30 -2.02 7.56
N ASP A 177 21.07 -1.39 6.39
CA ASP A 177 20.89 0.06 6.29
C ASP A 177 19.73 0.56 7.17
N MET A 178 18.60 -0.16 7.15
CA MET A 178 17.45 0.14 8.01
C MET A 178 17.80 0.06 9.50
N LYS A 179 18.57 -0.95 9.92
CA LYS A 179 19.01 -1.07 11.32
C LYS A 179 19.92 0.08 11.73
N GLN A 180 20.93 0.39 10.91
CA GLN A 180 21.85 1.50 11.18
C GLN A 180 21.12 2.85 11.28
N MET A 181 20.06 3.02 10.49
CA MET A 181 19.20 4.19 10.56
C MET A 181 18.42 4.25 11.87
N VAL A 182 17.91 3.13 12.38
CA VAL A 182 17.31 3.02 13.73
C VAL A 182 18.32 3.32 14.83
N ASP A 183 19.54 2.82 14.73
CA ASP A 183 20.59 3.07 15.74
C ASP A 183 20.92 4.56 15.89
N CYS A 184 20.69 5.37 14.84
CA CYS A 184 20.89 6.81 14.92
C CYS A 184 19.99 7.50 15.98
N PHE A 185 18.87 6.89 16.38
CA PHE A 185 18.00 7.42 17.44
C PHE A 185 18.67 7.47 18.81
N LEU A 186 19.55 6.51 19.09
CA LEU A 186 20.27 6.44 20.38
C LEU A 186 21.19 7.65 20.60
N HIS A 187 21.49 8.40 19.54
CA HIS A 187 22.43 9.51 19.57
C HIS A 187 21.80 10.87 19.30
N ILE A 188 20.46 10.95 19.25
CA ILE A 188 19.71 12.19 19.00
C ILE A 188 20.02 13.28 20.06
N TYR A 189 20.34 12.89 21.29
CA TYR A 189 20.61 13.82 22.38
C TYR A 189 22.08 14.29 22.44
N ASP A 190 23.02 13.40 22.15
CA ASP A 190 24.46 13.63 22.35
C ASP A 190 25.17 14.24 21.12
N LEU A 191 24.58 14.09 19.94
CA LEU A 191 25.10 14.67 18.71
C LEU A 191 24.25 15.88 18.35
N ASN A 192 24.90 17.04 18.19
CA ASN A 192 24.28 18.26 17.66
C ASN A 192 23.39 17.86 16.48
N THR A 193 22.07 18.04 16.58
CA THR A 193 21.04 17.33 15.76
C THR A 193 21.37 17.25 14.27
N LYS A 194 22.03 18.28 13.73
CA LYS A 194 22.60 18.34 12.37
C LYS A 194 23.44 17.11 11.96
N ASN A 195 24.22 16.51 12.88
CA ASN A 195 25.08 15.37 12.58
C ASN A 195 24.31 14.05 12.47
N VAL A 196 23.24 13.86 13.26
CA VAL A 196 22.38 12.67 13.17
C VAL A 196 21.62 12.66 11.86
N PHE A 197 21.03 13.80 11.50
CA PHE A 197 20.39 13.99 10.20
C PHE A 197 21.38 13.78 9.04
N GLY A 198 22.60 14.30 9.16
CA GLY A 198 23.66 14.06 8.17
C GLY A 198 23.96 12.57 7.99
N LYS A 199 24.10 11.81 9.08
CA LYS A 199 24.36 10.37 9.02
C LYS A 199 23.19 9.59 8.41
N MET A 200 21.95 9.88 8.83
CA MET A 200 20.75 9.25 8.25
C MET A 200 20.67 9.50 6.74
N SER A 201 20.90 10.75 6.30
CA SER A 201 20.92 11.11 4.89
C SER A 201 22.03 10.40 4.11
N GLN A 202 23.21 10.20 4.70
CA GLN A 202 24.31 9.47 4.07
C GLN A 202 24.00 7.99 3.87
N ILE A 203 23.45 7.33 4.89
CA ILE A 203 23.01 5.93 4.79
C ILE A 203 22.00 5.82 3.65
N LYS A 204 21.01 6.72 3.62
CA LYS A 204 19.96 6.74 2.60
C LYS A 204 20.51 6.93 1.20
N MET A 205 21.31 7.97 0.98
CA MET A 205 21.88 8.29 -0.32
C MET A 205 22.71 7.11 -0.86
N SER A 206 23.49 6.47 0.02
CA SER A 206 24.27 5.29 -0.35
C SER A 206 23.38 4.09 -0.74
N ALA A 207 22.26 3.90 -0.04
CA ALA A 207 21.28 2.86 -0.38
C ALA A 207 20.55 3.13 -1.70
N GLU A 208 20.17 4.39 -1.96
CA GLU A 208 19.56 4.84 -3.22
C GLU A 208 20.51 4.65 -4.40
N GLU A 209 21.78 5.03 -4.25
CA GLU A 209 22.84 4.83 -5.25
C GLU A 209 23.01 3.34 -5.58
N ARG A 210 23.11 2.47 -4.56
CA ARG A 210 23.22 1.01 -4.76
C ARG A 210 22.02 0.45 -5.53
N LEU A 211 20.80 0.87 -5.20
CA LEU A 211 19.61 0.43 -5.92
C LEU A 211 19.62 0.91 -7.38
N ALA A 212 20.03 2.16 -7.62
CA ALA A 212 20.12 2.72 -8.96
C ALA A 212 21.19 2.02 -9.82
N ASP A 213 22.38 1.79 -9.27
CA ASP A 213 23.47 1.07 -9.96
C ASP A 213 23.06 -0.35 -10.31
N ARG A 214 22.37 -1.04 -9.39
CA ARG A 214 21.83 -2.38 -9.65
C ARG A 214 20.73 -2.38 -10.71
N ASN A 215 19.97 -1.31 -10.87
CA ASN A 215 18.98 -1.20 -11.94
C ASN A 215 19.63 -0.94 -13.31
N ASN A 216 20.74 -0.21 -13.34
CA ASN A 216 21.50 0.07 -14.56
C ASN A 216 22.28 -1.15 -15.07
N ASN A 217 22.73 -2.04 -14.17
CA ASN A 217 23.44 -3.27 -14.53
C ASN A 217 22.52 -4.41 -15.03
N VAL A 218 21.21 -4.17 -15.19
CA VAL A 218 20.20 -5.20 -15.55
C VAL A 218 19.51 -4.89 -16.90
N ALA A 219 20.07 -4.02 -17.76
CA ALA A 219 19.52 -3.80 -19.10
C ALA A 219 20.60 -3.86 -20.21
N PRO A 220 20.32 -4.52 -21.35
CA PRO A 220 19.86 -5.91 -21.55
C PRO A 220 21.02 -6.92 -21.67
#